data_AF-A0A7Y5W9G8-F1
#
_entry.id   AF-A0A7Y5W9G8-F1
#
_cell.length_a   1.000
_cell.length_b   1.000
_cell.length_c   1.000
_cell.angle_alpha   90.00
_cell.angle_beta   90.00
_cell.angle_gamma   90.00
#
_symmetry.space_group_name_H-M   'P 1'
#
loop_
_entity.id
_entity.type
_entity.pdbx_description
1 polymer ?
#
loop_
_entity_poly.entity_id
_entity_poly.type
_entity_poly.pdbx_seq_one_letter_code
_entity_poly.pdbx_strand_id
1 'polypeptide(L)'
;GDQAADSAAATRAIEAKLETAGGETGSLLAQARAERWEKHMRERGRAARLEGQNALFEAAPDVYRARLYFETLASVIAGSRLYIVSDDVGRRIDVDLKDKDLGGELFRPENN
;
A
#
# COMPACT_ATOMS: atom_id res chain seq x y z
N GLY A 1 32.71 -33.90 -48.31
CA GLY A 1 33.02 -32.51 -47.90
C GLY A 1 31.76 -31.78 -47.52
N ASP A 2 30.83 -31.65 -48.47
CA ASP A 2 29.65 -30.78 -48.36
C ASP A 2 28.56 -31.27 -47.38
N GLN A 3 28.18 -32.55 -47.45
CA GLN A 3 27.14 -33.12 -46.57
C GLN A 3 27.50 -33.13 -45.07
N ALA A 4 28.79 -33.12 -44.73
CA ALA A 4 29.26 -33.06 -43.34
C ALA A 4 29.21 -31.62 -42.77
N ALA A 5 29.33 -30.61 -43.65
CA ALA A 5 29.18 -29.22 -43.25
C ALA A 5 27.71 -28.84 -43.05
N ASP A 6 26.82 -29.36 -43.90
CA ASP A 6 25.37 -29.17 -43.77
C ASP A 6 24.79 -29.85 -42.52
N SER A 7 25.22 -31.07 -42.20
CA SER A 7 24.79 -31.74 -40.97
C SER A 7 25.27 -31.01 -39.71
N ALA A 8 26.50 -30.50 -39.70
CA ALA A 8 27.03 -29.68 -38.61
C ALA A 8 26.30 -28.32 -38.47
N ALA A 9 25.82 -27.74 -39.57
CA ALA A 9 24.98 -26.54 -39.52
C ALA A 9 23.59 -26.83 -38.94
N ALA A 10 22.98 -27.95 -39.33
CA ALA A 10 21.70 -28.39 -38.79
C ALA A 10 21.77 -28.70 -37.29
N THR A 11 22.82 -29.37 -36.82
CA THR A 11 23.02 -29.65 -35.38
C THR A 11 23.12 -28.38 -34.55
N ARG A 12 23.90 -27.38 -35.01
CA ARG A 12 24.02 -26.08 -34.30
C ARG A 12 22.69 -25.33 -34.23
N ALA A 13 21.88 -25.38 -35.29
CA ALA A 13 20.56 -24.76 -35.29
C ALA A 13 19.60 -25.45 -34.31
N ILE A 14 19.71 -26.77 -34.14
CA ILE A 14 18.93 -27.52 -33.15
C ILE A 14 19.38 -27.17 -31.73
N GLU A 15 20.69 -27.14 -31.45
CA GLU A 15 21.24 -26.77 -30.14
C GLU A 15 20.81 -25.36 -29.71
N ALA A 16 20.90 -24.37 -30.61
CA ALA A 16 20.48 -23.00 -30.33
C ALA A 16 18.98 -22.89 -29.99
N LYS A 17 18.13 -23.67 -30.67
CA LYS A 17 16.70 -23.75 -30.36
C LYS A 17 16.44 -24.41 -29.00
N LEU A 18 17.20 -25.45 -28.67
CA LEU A 18 17.09 -26.16 -27.39
C LEU A 18 17.50 -25.26 -26.22
N GLU A 19 18.58 -24.50 -26.39
CA GLU A 19 19.08 -23.53 -25.41
C GLU A 19 18.08 -22.38 -25.20
N THR A 20 17.55 -21.83 -26.29
CA THR A 20 16.52 -20.76 -26.22
C THR A 20 15.25 -21.26 -25.53
N ALA A 21 14.77 -22.45 -25.89
CA ALA A 21 13.58 -23.06 -25.27
C ALA A 21 13.79 -23.35 -23.77
N GLY A 22 14.99 -23.76 -23.37
CA GLY A 22 15.38 -23.92 -21.97
C GLY A 22 15.37 -22.60 -21.20
N GLY A 23 15.91 -21.54 -21.79
CA GLY A 23 15.88 -20.19 -21.20
C GLY A 23 14.47 -19.63 -21.03
N GLU A 24 13.61 -19.79 -22.05
CA GLU A 24 12.21 -19.35 -22.01
C GLU A 24 11.41 -20.10 -20.94
N THR A 25 11.57 -21.44 -20.88
CA THR A 25 10.92 -22.26 -19.85
C THR A 25 11.42 -21.89 -18.44
N GLY A 26 12.72 -21.63 -18.29
CA GLY A 26 13.31 -21.17 -17.04
C GLY A 26 12.75 -19.82 -16.59
N SER A 27 12.61 -18.87 -17.52
CA SER A 27 12.00 -17.56 -17.29
C SER A 27 10.53 -17.69 -16.86
N LEU A 28 9.75 -18.50 -17.57
CA LEU A 28 8.34 -18.75 -17.23
C LEU A 28 8.19 -19.35 -15.82
N LEU A 29 9.05 -20.32 -15.47
CA LEU A 29 9.05 -20.92 -14.15
C LEU A 29 9.44 -19.92 -13.05
N ALA A 30 10.43 -19.06 -13.31
CA ALA A 30 10.82 -18.00 -12.39
C ALA A 30 9.69 -16.98 -12.18
N GLN A 31 9.02 -16.57 -13.26
CA GLN A 31 7.86 -15.69 -13.19
C GLN A 31 6.71 -16.31 -12.37
N ALA A 32 6.34 -17.55 -12.66
CA ALA A 32 5.29 -18.25 -11.92
C ALA A 32 5.62 -18.41 -10.43
N ARG A 33 6.90 -18.55 -10.07
CA ARG A 33 7.35 -18.56 -8.66
C ARG A 33 7.23 -17.18 -8.01
N ALA A 34 7.60 -16.12 -8.73
CA ALA A 34 7.47 -14.75 -8.26
C ALA A 34 6.00 -14.38 -8.02
N GLU A 35 5.12 -14.67 -8.97
CA GLU A 35 3.67 -14.43 -8.85
C GLU A 35 3.06 -15.19 -7.66
N ARG A 36 3.46 -16.46 -7.48
CA ARG A 36 3.05 -17.25 -6.32
C ARG A 36 3.49 -16.61 -5.00
N TRP A 37 4.75 -16.18 -4.95
CA TRP A 37 5.30 -15.54 -3.77
C TRP A 37 4.59 -14.23 -3.44
N GLU A 38 4.37 -13.38 -4.45
CA GLU A 38 3.64 -12.12 -4.31
C GLU A 38 2.22 -12.36 -3.77
N LYS A 39 1.49 -13.31 -4.36
CA LYS A 39 0.15 -13.68 -3.90
C LYS A 39 0.17 -14.15 -2.44
N HIS A 40 1.09 -15.04 -2.09
CA HIS A 40 1.20 -15.58 -0.74
C HIS A 40 1.53 -14.47 0.28
N MET A 41 2.52 -13.62 -0.02
CA MET A 41 2.93 -12.55 0.88
C MET A 41 1.90 -11.44 0.99
N ARG A 42 1.12 -11.18 -0.07
CA ARG A 42 -0.01 -10.25 -0.02
C ARG A 42 -1.08 -10.72 0.97
N GLU A 43 -1.48 -12.00 0.93
CA GLU A 43 -2.45 -12.52 1.90
C GLU A 43 -1.86 -12.61 3.31
N ARG A 44 -0.58 -12.98 3.44
CA ARG A 44 0.11 -12.97 4.74
C ARG A 44 0.13 -11.56 5.37
N GLY A 45 0.41 -10.53 4.57
CA GLY A 45 0.39 -9.14 5.05
C GLY A 45 -1.01 -8.70 5.49
N ARG A 46 -2.07 -9.15 4.79
CA ARG A 46 -3.45 -8.90 5.20
C ARG A 46 -3.79 -9.58 6.53
N ALA A 47 -3.37 -10.84 6.71
CA ALA A 47 -3.57 -11.57 7.96
C ALA A 47 -2.86 -10.87 9.14
N ALA A 48 -1.58 -10.51 8.99
CA ALA A 48 -0.83 -9.80 10.02
C ALA A 48 -1.46 -8.44 10.38
N ARG A 49 -2.00 -7.71 9.39
CA ARG A 49 -2.73 -6.46 9.64
C ARG A 49 -4.00 -6.71 10.47
N LEU A 50 -4.79 -7.72 10.11
CA LEU A 50 -6.02 -8.06 10.82
C LEU A 50 -5.72 -8.49 12.27
N GLU A 51 -4.69 -9.30 12.47
CA GLU A 51 -4.22 -9.69 13.80
C GLU A 51 -3.86 -8.47 14.65
N GLY A 52 -3.11 -7.52 14.08
CA GLY A 52 -2.79 -6.26 14.76
C GLY A 52 -4.03 -5.42 15.09
N GLN A 53 -5.00 -5.35 14.19
CA GLN A 53 -6.27 -4.65 14.44
C GLN A 53 -7.09 -5.31 15.56
N ASN A 54 -7.16 -6.63 15.58
CA ASN A 54 -7.83 -7.36 16.65
C ASN A 54 -7.15 -7.13 18.00
N ALA A 55 -5.82 -7.19 18.07
CA ALA A 55 -5.08 -6.93 19.29
C ALA A 55 -5.32 -5.51 19.83
N LEU A 56 -5.38 -4.50 18.95
CA LEU A 56 -5.70 -3.13 19.33
C LEU A 56 -7.15 -2.99 19.83
N PHE A 57 -8.09 -3.67 19.15
CA PHE A 57 -9.49 -3.67 19.55
C PHE A 57 -9.71 -4.34 20.91
N GLU A 58 -9.09 -5.50 21.14
CA GLU A 58 -9.17 -6.21 22.42
C GLU A 58 -8.55 -5.40 23.57
N ALA A 59 -7.44 -4.70 23.31
CA ALA A 59 -6.79 -3.88 24.32
C ALA A 59 -7.62 -2.65 24.74
N ALA A 60 -8.26 -1.97 23.78
CA ALA A 60 -9.08 -0.79 24.06
C ALA A 60 -10.15 -0.55 22.97
N PRO A 61 -11.34 -1.18 23.09
CA PRO A 61 -12.38 -1.12 22.07
C PRO A 61 -12.85 0.31 21.74
N ASP A 62 -13.10 1.12 22.77
CA ASP A 62 -13.67 2.46 22.59
C ASP A 62 -12.66 3.43 21.96
N VAL A 63 -11.39 3.34 22.36
CA VAL A 63 -10.30 4.12 21.77
C VAL A 63 -10.06 3.70 20.31
N TYR A 64 -10.06 2.41 20.02
CA TYR A 64 -9.92 1.90 18.66
C TYR A 64 -11.04 2.41 17.73
N ARG A 65 -12.29 2.35 18.19
CA ARG A 65 -13.46 2.86 17.44
C ARG A 65 -13.38 4.37 17.22
N ALA A 66 -13.05 5.14 18.27
CA ALA A 66 -12.89 6.59 18.16
C ALA A 66 -11.78 6.95 17.16
N ARG A 67 -10.64 6.27 17.24
CA ARG A 67 -9.53 6.42 16.28
C ARG A 67 -9.99 6.16 14.86
N LEU A 68 -10.67 5.04 14.61
CA LEU A 68 -11.18 4.67 13.28
C LEU A 68 -12.15 5.72 12.73
N TYR A 69 -13.04 6.23 13.59
CA TYR A 69 -13.99 7.29 13.25
C TYR A 69 -13.28 8.57 12.83
N PHE A 70 -12.34 9.05 13.64
CA PHE A 70 -11.61 10.28 13.34
C PHE A 70 -10.66 10.15 12.14
N GLU A 71 -10.00 9.00 11.96
CA GLU A 71 -9.17 8.73 10.76
C GLU A 71 -10.03 8.74 9.50
N THR A 72 -11.19 8.09 9.54
CA THR A 72 -12.13 8.07 8.41
C THR A 72 -12.64 9.48 8.12
N LEU A 73 -13.08 10.19 9.16
CA LEU A 73 -13.56 11.57 9.04
C LEU A 73 -12.49 12.44 8.39
N ALA A 74 -11.26 12.43 8.93
CA ALA A 74 -10.11 13.17 8.39
C ALA A 74 -9.84 12.83 6.92
N SER A 75 -9.89 11.55 6.53
CA SER A 75 -9.66 11.14 5.15
C SER A 75 -10.70 11.69 4.17
N VAL A 76 -11.97 11.75 4.60
CA VAL A 76 -13.09 12.23 3.78
C VAL A 76 -13.06 13.75 3.64
N ILE A 77 -12.66 14.46 4.70
CA ILE A 77 -12.65 15.92 4.73
C ILE A 77 -11.30 16.53 4.30
N ALA A 78 -10.29 15.73 3.98
CA ALA A 78 -8.94 16.20 3.63
C ALA A 78 -8.91 17.19 2.43
N GLY A 79 -9.91 17.15 1.55
CA GLY A 79 -10.07 18.07 0.43
C GLY A 79 -11.04 19.25 0.68
N SER A 80 -11.62 19.34 1.87
CA SER A 80 -12.72 20.24 2.22
C SER A 80 -12.33 21.18 3.34
N ARG A 81 -12.92 22.39 3.37
CA ARG A 81 -12.77 23.31 4.51
C ARG A 81 -13.77 22.94 5.59
N LEU A 82 -13.28 22.64 6.80
CA LEU A 82 -14.11 22.37 7.96
C LEU A 82 -14.33 23.67 8.75
N TYR A 83 -15.58 24.09 8.89
CA TYR A 83 -15.98 25.22 9.73
C TYR A 83 -16.63 24.68 11.01
N ILE A 84 -16.01 24.93 12.16
CA ILE A 84 -16.59 24.59 13.46
C ILE A 84 -17.24 25.85 14.01
N VAL A 85 -18.57 25.90 13.96
CA VAL A 85 -19.36 27.02 14.47
C VAL A 85 -19.94 26.61 15.83
N SER A 86 -19.55 27.32 16.88
CA SER A 86 -20.17 27.20 18.20
C SER A 86 -21.44 28.05 18.25
N ASP A 87 -22.44 27.62 19.02
CA ASP A 87 -23.71 28.36 19.21
C ASP A 87 -23.51 29.65 20.03
N ASP A 88 -22.36 29.79 20.69
CA ASP A 88 -21.89 31.05 21.28
C ASP A 88 -21.33 31.96 20.17
N VAL A 89 -22.02 33.08 19.95
CA VAL A 89 -21.98 33.94 18.76
C VAL A 89 -20.63 34.68 18.54
N GLY A 90 -19.60 34.39 19.35
CA GLY A 90 -18.31 35.07 19.32
C GLY A 90 -17.12 34.27 18.78
N ARG A 91 -17.18 32.92 18.72
CA ARG A 91 -15.98 32.11 18.46
C ARG A 91 -16.12 31.23 17.22
N ARG A 92 -15.63 31.75 16.10
CA ARG A 92 -15.46 31.01 14.84
C ARG A 92 -14.07 30.38 14.81
N ILE A 93 -14.00 29.05 14.75
CA ILE A 93 -12.73 28.33 14.59
C ILE A 93 -12.69 27.78 13.16
N ASP A 94 -11.84 28.38 12.31
CA ASP A 94 -11.56 27.89 10.96
C ASP A 94 -10.39 26.89 11.04
N VAL A 95 -10.64 25.61 10.76
CA VAL A 95 -9.60 24.56 10.81
C VAL A 95 -9.19 24.19 9.38
N ASP A 96 -8.02 24.66 8.95
CA ASP A 96 -7.36 24.14 7.74
C ASP A 96 -6.55 22.88 8.10
N LEU A 97 -7.03 21.73 7.64
CA LEU A 97 -6.46 20.41 7.94
C LEU A 97 -5.07 20.15 7.32
N LYS A 98 -4.53 21.13 6.60
CA LYS A 98 -3.14 21.12 6.13
C LYS A 98 -2.16 21.61 7.19
N ASP A 99 -2.65 22.30 8.21
CA ASP A 99 -1.81 22.90 9.23
C ASP A 99 -1.52 21.91 10.36
N LYS A 100 -0.23 21.60 10.58
CA LYS A 100 0.22 20.57 11.53
C LYS A 100 0.39 21.09 12.95
N ASP A 101 0.16 22.37 13.20
CA ASP A 101 0.45 23.07 14.45
C ASP A 101 -0.80 23.45 15.30
N LEU A 102 -1.84 22.61 15.23
CA LEU A 102 -3.10 22.83 15.97
C LEU A 102 -2.97 22.81 17.50
N GLY A 103 -1.80 22.49 18.06
CA GLY A 103 -1.58 22.44 19.51
C GLY A 103 -1.37 23.80 20.18
N GLY A 104 -0.93 24.82 19.45
CA GLY A 104 -0.51 26.10 20.03
C GLY A 104 -1.59 27.17 20.13
N GLU A 105 -2.62 27.11 19.28
CA GLU A 105 -3.58 28.22 19.12
C GLU A 105 -4.87 28.03 19.92
N LEU A 106 -5.21 26.78 20.29
CA LEU A 106 -6.46 26.44 20.98
C LEU A 106 -6.50 26.90 22.45
N PHE A 107 -5.36 27.29 23.04
CA PHE A 107 -5.25 27.65 24.46
C PHE A 107 -4.80 29.10 24.70
N ARG A 108 -4.83 29.97 23.69
CA ARG A 108 -4.53 31.39 23.92
C ARG A 108 -5.74 32.07 24.59
N PRO A 109 -5.62 32.57 25.83
CA PRO A 109 -6.65 33.45 26.38
C PRO A 109 -6.72 34.73 25.54
N GLU A 110 -7.92 35.12 25.14
CA GLU A 110 -8.18 36.40 24.47
C GLU A 110 -7.75 37.53 25.42
N ASN A 111 -6.70 38.25 25.05
CA ASN A 111 -6.38 39.52 25.67
C ASN A 111 -6.99 40.63 24.82
N ASN A 112 -8.00 41.27 25.43
CA ASN A 112 -8.64 42.55 25.12
C ASN A 112 -9.67 42.58 23.99
#